data_AF-A0AAU7ZB56-F1
#
_entry.id   AF-A0AAU7ZB56-F1
#
_cell.length_a   1.000
_cell.length_b   1.000
_cell.length_c   1.000
_cell.angle_alpha   90.00
_cell.angle_beta   90.00
_cell.angle_gamma   90.00
#
_symmetry.space_group_name_H-M   'P 1'
#
loop_
_entity.id
_entity.type
_entity.pdbx_description
1 polymer ?
#
loop_
_entity_poly.entity_id
_entity_poly.type
_entity_poly.pdbx_seq_one_letter_code
_entity_poly.pdbx_strand_id
1 'polypeptide(L)'
;MFIARRLIGVGLVVAVAAPLWGQDANGQDKTLVQEDSRLNSVYQQRVAQLRADPKGLTALRKQERDWIMQRDQQCGKDAGCLTQATKAHADYFETQVKQNDPAAKAGSPIPEMIRGQWMVKKVLPTKTIACWDQKQADAMIGTELEYKADSLRWKTTTVRNLGSTAATVEAKQFAEDNSGRGSQSSQVDFSQLGIATPTVQQITIEHPDVTIQDGSAGGSMEMPGDVVMMKDSDRLVFSVCNVYFEADRAGKP
;
A
#
# COMPACT_ATOMS: atom_id res chain seq x y z
N MET A 1 -12.64 -30.47 -19.63
CA MET A 1 -13.83 -31.29 -19.96
C MET A 1 -14.20 -30.98 -21.42
N PHE A 2 -14.21 -32.03 -22.23
CA PHE A 2 -14.56 -32.16 -23.66
C PHE A 2 -13.71 -31.54 -24.79
N ILE A 3 -13.44 -32.44 -25.75
CA ILE A 3 -12.70 -32.39 -27.01
C ILE A 3 -13.74 -32.34 -28.14
N ALA A 4 -13.46 -31.63 -29.25
CA ALA A 4 -13.94 -32.07 -30.58
C ALA A 4 -13.05 -31.52 -31.73
N ARG A 5 -12.30 -32.45 -32.36
CA ARG A 5 -11.76 -32.33 -33.73
C ARG A 5 -12.75 -33.01 -34.68
N ARG A 6 -12.99 -32.45 -35.88
CA ARG A 6 -13.21 -33.22 -37.12
C ARG A 6 -12.84 -32.38 -38.37
N LEU A 7 -12.39 -33.11 -39.38
CA LEU A 7 -11.64 -32.70 -40.58
C LEU A 7 -12.50 -32.81 -41.86
N ILE A 8 -12.21 -31.90 -42.81
CA ILE A 8 -12.10 -32.01 -44.29
C ILE A 8 -13.34 -32.13 -45.21
N GLY A 9 -13.36 -31.19 -46.19
CA GLY A 9 -13.74 -31.38 -47.61
C GLY A 9 -15.04 -30.68 -48.03
N VAL A 10 -15.20 -29.92 -49.12
CA VAL A 10 -14.45 -29.71 -50.38
C VAL A 10 -14.94 -28.39 -51.02
N GLY A 11 -14.01 -27.60 -51.59
CA GLY A 11 -14.16 -26.84 -52.84
C GLY A 11 -15.16 -25.67 -52.95
N LEU A 12 -14.66 -24.44 -53.03
CA LEU A 12 -14.80 -23.55 -54.19
C LEU A 12 -13.93 -22.29 -53.96
N VAL A 13 -13.08 -21.95 -54.92
CA VAL A 13 -12.27 -20.72 -54.90
C VAL A 13 -13.14 -19.57 -55.38
N VAL A 14 -13.49 -18.66 -54.49
CA VAL A 14 -13.98 -17.32 -54.83
C VAL A 14 -12.97 -16.34 -54.26
N ALA A 15 -12.21 -15.68 -55.14
CA ALA A 15 -11.35 -14.57 -54.76
C ALA A 15 -12.22 -13.37 -54.39
N VAL A 16 -12.60 -13.29 -53.11
CA VAL A 16 -13.17 -12.09 -52.52
C VAL A 16 -11.99 -11.32 -51.92
N ALA A 17 -11.81 -10.06 -52.34
CA ALA A 17 -10.86 -9.15 -51.72
C ALA A 17 -11.12 -9.09 -50.21
N ALA A 18 -10.19 -9.63 -49.42
CA ALA A 18 -10.28 -9.61 -47.98
C ALA A 18 -10.08 -8.18 -47.48
N PRO A 19 -10.97 -7.63 -46.62
CA PRO A 19 -10.62 -6.46 -45.85
C PRO A 19 -9.47 -6.83 -44.92
N LEU A 20 -8.39 -6.05 -44.98
CA LEU A 20 -7.25 -6.11 -44.05
C LEU A 20 -7.68 -5.68 -42.64
N TRP A 21 -8.41 -6.56 -41.94
CA TRP A 21 -8.79 -6.40 -40.54
C TRP A 21 -8.57 -7.76 -39.87
N GLY A 22 -7.33 -8.01 -39.49
CA GLY A 22 -6.93 -9.33 -38.98
C GLY A 22 -5.53 -9.37 -38.40
N GLN A 23 -5.08 -8.28 -37.80
CA GLN A 23 -3.91 -8.25 -36.92
C GLN A 23 -4.35 -7.45 -35.72
N ASP A 24 -4.55 -8.11 -34.56
CA ASP A 24 -4.40 -7.54 -33.21
C ASP A 24 -4.92 -8.50 -32.11
N ALA A 25 -5.83 -9.43 -32.40
CA ALA A 25 -6.39 -10.32 -31.38
C ALA A 25 -5.40 -11.40 -30.86
N ASN A 26 -4.53 -11.94 -31.71
CA ASN A 26 -3.68 -13.10 -31.37
C ASN A 26 -2.39 -12.72 -30.60
N GLY A 27 -2.03 -11.44 -30.58
CA GLY A 27 -0.88 -10.92 -29.83
C GLY A 27 -1.27 -10.49 -28.42
N GLN A 28 -2.38 -9.75 -28.30
CA GLN A 28 -2.90 -9.27 -27.02
C GLN A 28 -3.34 -10.42 -26.09
N ASP A 29 -3.95 -11.48 -26.65
CA ASP A 29 -4.32 -12.67 -25.88
C ASP A 29 -3.09 -13.40 -25.29
N LYS A 30 -1.95 -13.42 -25.99
CA LYS A 30 -0.72 -14.06 -25.48
C LYS A 30 -0.11 -13.26 -24.33
N THR A 31 -0.11 -11.93 -24.42
CA THR A 31 0.40 -11.06 -23.36
C THR A 31 -0.47 -11.18 -22.11
N LEU A 32 -1.80 -11.19 -22.25
CA LEU A 32 -2.70 -11.38 -21.12
C LEU A 32 -2.45 -12.72 -20.41
N VAL A 33 -2.33 -13.82 -21.16
CA VAL A 33 -2.02 -15.15 -20.58
C VAL A 33 -0.68 -15.17 -19.85
N GLN A 34 0.32 -14.47 -20.38
CA GLN A 34 1.63 -14.35 -19.73
C GLN A 34 1.52 -13.60 -18.40
N GLU A 35 0.83 -12.45 -18.37
CA GLU A 35 0.64 -11.66 -17.16
C GLU A 35 -0.22 -12.40 -16.12
N ASP A 36 -1.26 -13.13 -16.54
CA ASP A 36 -2.07 -13.97 -15.65
C ASP A 36 -1.23 -15.10 -15.02
N SER A 37 -0.35 -15.72 -15.81
CA SER A 37 0.56 -16.76 -15.30
C SER A 37 1.55 -16.20 -14.27
N ARG A 38 2.07 -14.99 -14.53
CA ARG A 38 2.94 -14.25 -13.61
C ARG A 38 2.19 -13.90 -12.32
N LEU A 39 0.98 -13.34 -12.43
CA LEU A 39 0.11 -13.01 -11.31
C LEU A 39 -0.15 -14.22 -10.42
N ASN A 40 -0.57 -15.35 -11.01
CA ASN A 40 -0.82 -16.56 -10.24
C ASN A 40 0.45 -17.07 -9.55
N SER A 41 1.61 -17.05 -10.21
CA SER A 41 2.87 -17.47 -9.59
C SER A 41 3.20 -16.64 -8.34
N VAL A 42 3.14 -15.31 -8.45
CA VAL A 42 3.49 -14.42 -7.33
C VAL A 42 2.44 -14.45 -6.21
N TYR A 43 1.16 -14.59 -6.55
CA TYR A 43 0.09 -14.81 -5.58
C TYR A 43 0.33 -16.09 -4.76
N GLN A 44 0.73 -17.21 -5.40
CA GLN A 44 1.05 -18.44 -4.68
C GLN A 44 2.26 -18.29 -3.75
N GLN A 45 3.26 -17.48 -4.14
CA GLN A 45 4.39 -17.15 -3.27
C GLN A 45 3.92 -16.36 -2.04
N ARG A 46 3.05 -15.37 -2.21
CA ARG A 46 2.48 -14.61 -1.09
C ARG A 46 1.63 -15.50 -0.18
N VAL A 47 0.80 -16.39 -0.75
CA VAL A 47 0.07 -17.41 0.01
C VAL A 47 1.01 -18.28 0.83
N ALA A 48 2.17 -18.67 0.28
CA ALA A 48 3.17 -19.45 1.00
C ALA A 48 3.77 -18.67 2.19
N GLN A 49 4.08 -17.38 2.02
CA GLN A 49 4.58 -16.50 3.09
C GLN A 49 3.57 -16.34 4.23
N LEU A 50 2.27 -16.32 3.93
CA LEU A 50 1.19 -16.16 4.92
C LEU A 50 0.68 -17.48 5.51
N ARG A 51 1.31 -18.64 5.24
CA ARG A 51 0.81 -19.94 5.72
C ARG A 51 0.66 -20.02 7.24
N ALA A 52 1.48 -19.31 8.00
CA ALA A 52 1.42 -19.24 9.45
C ALA A 52 0.46 -18.15 9.98
N ASP A 53 -0.13 -17.32 9.11
CA ASP A 53 -1.09 -16.27 9.46
C ASP A 53 -2.46 -16.51 8.77
N PRO A 54 -3.38 -17.24 9.44
CA PRO A 54 -4.72 -17.51 8.89
C PRO A 54 -5.55 -16.25 8.62
N LYS A 55 -5.36 -15.18 9.40
CA LYS A 55 -6.08 -13.90 9.22
C LYS A 55 -5.55 -13.18 8.00
N GLY A 56 -4.22 -13.05 7.89
CA GLY A 56 -3.54 -12.49 6.72
C GLY A 56 -3.91 -13.24 5.43
N LEU A 57 -3.93 -14.58 5.46
CA LEU A 57 -4.34 -15.37 4.30
C LEU A 57 -5.81 -15.15 3.89
N THR A 58 -6.70 -14.96 4.87
CA THR A 58 -8.12 -14.66 4.60
C THR A 58 -8.27 -13.27 3.99
N ALA A 59 -7.52 -12.28 4.49
CA ALA A 59 -7.48 -10.92 3.95
C ALA A 59 -6.94 -10.91 2.51
N LEU A 60 -5.80 -11.57 2.24
CA LEU A 60 -5.21 -11.70 0.91
C LEU A 60 -6.21 -12.28 -0.11
N ARG A 61 -6.90 -13.36 0.27
CA ARG A 61 -7.92 -13.98 -0.60
C ARG A 61 -9.09 -13.05 -0.88
N LYS A 62 -9.49 -12.21 0.09
CA LYS A 62 -10.55 -11.22 -0.10
C LYS A 62 -10.08 -10.10 -1.03
N GLN A 63 -8.89 -9.56 -0.81
CA GLN A 63 -8.26 -8.56 -1.67
C GLN A 63 -8.26 -9.04 -3.13
N GLU A 64 -7.84 -10.28 -3.37
CA GLU A 64 -7.79 -10.83 -4.73
C GLU A 64 -9.17 -10.92 -5.39
N ARG A 65 -10.19 -11.39 -4.65
CA ARG A 65 -11.56 -11.44 -5.17
C ARG A 65 -12.11 -10.05 -5.47
N ASP A 66 -11.91 -9.10 -4.56
CA ASP A 66 -12.39 -7.73 -4.73
C ASP A 66 -11.71 -7.06 -5.94
N TRP A 67 -10.40 -7.26 -6.12
CA TRP A 67 -9.66 -6.75 -7.26
C TRP A 67 -10.17 -7.33 -8.58
N ILE A 68 -10.37 -8.65 -8.67
CA ILE A 68 -10.92 -9.30 -9.88
C ILE A 68 -12.27 -8.68 -10.25
N MET A 69 -13.18 -8.51 -9.28
CA MET A 69 -14.48 -7.90 -9.54
C MET A 69 -14.36 -6.47 -10.06
N GLN A 70 -13.49 -5.66 -9.45
CA GLN A 70 -13.28 -4.27 -9.86
C GLN A 70 -12.65 -4.17 -11.25
N ARG A 71 -11.62 -5.00 -11.53
CA ARG A 71 -10.98 -5.08 -12.84
C ARG A 71 -12.01 -5.43 -13.92
N ASP A 72 -12.81 -6.47 -13.69
CA ASP A 72 -13.77 -6.94 -14.68
C ASP A 72 -14.88 -5.90 -14.91
N GLN A 73 -15.30 -5.19 -13.86
CA GLN A 73 -16.23 -4.07 -13.97
C GLN A 73 -15.63 -2.91 -14.77
N GLN A 74 -14.36 -2.57 -14.54
CA GLN A 74 -13.68 -1.44 -15.19
C GLN A 74 -13.32 -1.73 -16.65
N CYS A 75 -12.78 -2.93 -16.93
CA CYS A 75 -12.23 -3.29 -18.23
C CYS A 75 -13.24 -3.99 -19.14
N GLY A 76 -14.26 -4.65 -18.60
CA GLY A 76 -15.17 -5.48 -19.38
C GLY A 76 -14.41 -6.54 -20.20
N LYS A 77 -14.46 -6.44 -21.53
CA LYS A 77 -13.75 -7.34 -22.47
C LYS A 77 -12.54 -6.70 -23.15
N ASP A 78 -12.13 -5.51 -22.72
CA ASP A 78 -10.99 -4.82 -23.32
C ASP A 78 -9.69 -5.55 -22.94
N ALA A 79 -9.08 -6.23 -23.91
CA ALA A 79 -7.88 -7.03 -23.70
C ALA A 79 -6.66 -6.16 -23.29
N GLY A 80 -6.57 -4.91 -23.75
CA GLY A 80 -5.50 -3.99 -23.38
C GLY A 80 -5.61 -3.55 -21.93
N CYS A 81 -6.83 -3.18 -21.50
CA CYS A 81 -7.15 -2.85 -20.12
C CYS A 81 -6.90 -4.02 -19.18
N LEU A 82 -7.40 -5.22 -19.52
CA LEU A 82 -7.18 -6.44 -18.74
C LEU A 82 -5.68 -6.74 -18.60
N THR A 83 -4.92 -6.65 -19.69
CA THR A 83 -3.47 -6.87 -19.67
C THR A 83 -2.76 -5.89 -18.74
N GLN A 84 -3.06 -4.60 -18.85
CA GLN A 84 -2.43 -3.57 -18.02
C GLN A 84 -2.81 -3.71 -16.54
N ALA A 85 -4.08 -3.98 -16.25
CA ALA A 85 -4.56 -4.17 -14.88
C ALA A 85 -3.93 -5.42 -14.23
N THR A 86 -3.91 -6.56 -14.94
CA THR A 86 -3.25 -7.79 -14.48
C THR A 86 -1.76 -7.55 -14.27
N LYS A 87 -1.09 -6.87 -15.20
CA LYS A 87 0.32 -6.51 -15.05
C LYS A 87 0.58 -5.68 -13.79
N ALA A 88 -0.20 -4.63 -13.57
CA ALA A 88 -0.05 -3.74 -12.42
C ALA A 88 -0.27 -4.50 -11.10
N HIS A 89 -1.25 -5.39 -11.06
CA HIS A 89 -1.54 -6.19 -9.86
C HIS A 89 -0.47 -7.25 -9.57
N ALA A 90 0.09 -7.86 -10.61
CA ALA A 90 1.25 -8.73 -10.47
C ALA A 90 2.50 -7.96 -9.99
N ASP A 91 2.74 -6.74 -10.49
CA ASP A 91 3.83 -5.87 -10.01
C ASP A 91 3.63 -5.49 -8.51
N TYR A 92 2.39 -5.25 -8.09
CA TYR A 92 2.03 -5.06 -6.69
C TYR A 92 2.40 -6.28 -5.84
N PHE A 93 1.99 -7.49 -6.24
CA PHE A 93 2.34 -8.69 -5.46
C PHE A 93 3.83 -9.03 -5.49
N GLU A 94 4.55 -8.73 -6.57
CA GLU A 94 6.00 -8.91 -6.60
C GLU A 94 6.69 -8.02 -5.57
N THR A 95 6.21 -6.78 -5.42
CA THR A 95 6.69 -5.85 -4.40
C THR A 95 6.41 -6.40 -3.00
N GLN A 96 5.18 -6.86 -2.76
CA GLN A 96 4.75 -7.47 -1.50
C GLN A 96 5.59 -8.70 -1.14
N VAL A 97 5.81 -9.61 -2.10
CA VAL A 97 6.62 -10.81 -1.89
C VAL A 97 8.07 -10.45 -1.56
N LYS A 98 8.67 -9.48 -2.25
CA LYS A 98 10.03 -9.01 -1.97
C LYS A 98 10.14 -8.38 -0.58
N GLN A 99 9.20 -7.52 -0.21
CA GLN A 99 9.20 -6.87 1.11
C GLN A 99 9.07 -7.89 2.24
N ASN A 100 8.27 -8.92 2.02
CA ASN A 100 8.00 -9.97 2.99
C ASN A 100 8.96 -11.16 2.91
N ASP A 101 10.01 -11.12 2.08
CA ASP A 101 11.04 -12.16 2.02
C ASP A 101 11.91 -12.11 3.29
N PRO A 102 11.93 -13.13 4.16
CA PRO A 102 12.77 -13.14 5.36
C PRO A 102 14.26 -12.86 5.09
N ALA A 103 14.76 -13.13 3.88
CA ALA A 103 16.14 -12.89 3.47
C ALA A 103 16.39 -11.53 2.79
N ALA A 104 15.38 -10.66 2.68
CA ALA A 104 15.53 -9.34 2.07
C ALA A 104 16.66 -8.53 2.75
N LYS A 105 17.54 -7.94 1.92
CA LYS A 105 18.60 -7.06 2.41
C LYS A 105 17.99 -5.78 2.99
N ALA A 106 18.55 -5.31 4.09
CA ALA A 106 18.21 -4.00 4.62
C ALA A 106 18.63 -2.90 3.62
N GLY A 107 17.72 -1.97 3.34
CA GLY A 107 18.00 -0.76 2.57
C GLY A 107 18.62 0.34 3.43
N SER A 108 18.41 1.59 3.02
CA SER A 108 18.93 2.76 3.73
C SER A 108 18.48 2.79 5.20
N PRO A 109 19.40 3.00 6.17
CA PRO A 109 19.06 2.99 7.58
C PRO A 109 18.16 4.17 7.93
N ILE A 110 17.28 4.00 8.92
CA ILE A 110 16.43 5.07 9.43
C ILE A 110 17.30 6.28 9.82
N PRO A 111 16.98 7.51 9.39
CA PRO A 111 17.82 8.69 9.64
C PRO A 111 17.97 9.02 11.14
N GLU A 112 19.17 9.45 11.54
CA GLU A 112 19.50 9.82 12.94
C GLU A 112 18.50 10.79 13.55
N MET A 113 17.96 11.71 12.75
CA MET A 113 17.04 12.74 13.23
C MET A 113 15.75 12.19 13.87
N ILE A 114 15.29 10.99 13.48
CA ILE A 114 14.12 10.35 14.11
C ILE A 114 14.48 9.20 15.06
N ARG A 115 15.75 8.80 15.16
CA ARG A 115 16.15 7.69 16.03
C ARG A 115 15.88 8.01 17.50
N GLY A 116 15.60 6.96 18.27
CA GLY A 116 15.24 7.04 19.69
C GLY A 116 13.76 6.77 19.93
N GLN A 117 13.33 7.06 21.16
CA GLN A 117 11.97 6.82 21.63
C GLN A 117 11.12 8.09 21.52
N TRP A 118 9.83 7.90 21.21
CA TRP A 118 8.85 8.95 21.03
C TRP A 118 7.54 8.54 21.67
N MET A 119 6.95 9.44 22.45
CA MET A 119 5.71 9.23 23.18
C MET A 119 4.57 9.95 22.50
N VAL A 120 3.52 9.23 22.10
CA VAL A 120 2.33 9.83 21.50
C VAL A 120 1.59 10.66 22.55
N LYS A 121 1.42 11.96 22.30
CA LYS A 121 0.90 12.90 23.30
C LYS A 121 -0.57 13.20 23.15
N LYS A 122 -1.02 13.36 21.90
CA LYS A 122 -2.38 13.81 21.60
C LYS A 122 -2.78 13.47 20.17
N VAL A 123 -4.09 13.43 19.97
CA VAL A 123 -4.72 13.51 18.65
C VAL A 123 -4.72 14.97 18.21
N LEU A 124 -4.37 15.24 16.96
CA LEU A 124 -4.44 16.57 16.37
C LEU A 124 -5.85 16.83 15.82
N PRO A 125 -6.45 17.99 16.11
CA PRO A 125 -7.81 18.31 15.69
C PRO A 125 -7.85 18.58 14.18
N THR A 126 -8.07 17.52 13.41
CA THR A 126 -8.14 17.55 11.95
C THR A 126 -9.56 17.26 11.48
N LYS A 127 -9.91 17.69 10.26
CA LYS A 127 -11.20 17.40 9.64
C LYS A 127 -11.02 16.28 8.63
N THR A 128 -11.06 15.04 9.07
CA THR A 128 -10.84 13.86 8.21
C THR A 128 -12.04 12.91 8.20
N ILE A 129 -12.17 12.17 7.10
CA ILE A 129 -12.89 10.90 7.09
C ILE A 129 -11.89 9.85 7.57
N ALA A 130 -12.00 9.48 8.84
CA ALA A 130 -11.18 8.45 9.46
C ALA A 130 -11.94 7.11 9.52
N CYS A 131 -11.19 6.01 9.43
CA CYS A 131 -11.74 4.67 9.70
C CYS A 131 -11.70 4.29 11.19
N TRP A 132 -11.14 5.16 12.04
CA TRP A 132 -11.10 5.00 13.49
C TRP A 132 -12.11 5.92 14.18
N ASP A 133 -12.73 5.40 15.22
CA ASP A 133 -13.46 6.22 16.17
C ASP A 133 -12.54 6.87 17.22
N GLN A 134 -13.11 7.73 18.06
CA GLN A 134 -12.36 8.42 19.11
C GLN A 134 -11.72 7.46 20.12
N LYS A 135 -12.37 6.33 20.42
CA LYS A 135 -11.85 5.36 21.40
C LYS A 135 -10.59 4.68 20.86
N GLN A 136 -10.58 4.33 19.58
CA GLN A 136 -9.39 3.78 18.91
C GLN A 136 -8.26 4.81 18.85
N ALA A 137 -8.58 6.07 18.54
CA ALA A 137 -7.59 7.15 18.53
C ALA A 137 -6.99 7.41 19.92
N ASP A 138 -7.82 7.46 20.96
CA ASP A 138 -7.37 7.69 22.35
C ASP A 138 -6.46 6.57 22.85
N ALA A 139 -6.65 5.33 22.37
CA ALA A 139 -5.80 4.19 22.71
C ALA A 139 -4.36 4.32 22.17
N MET A 140 -4.07 5.27 21.28
CA MET A 140 -2.71 5.62 20.87
C MET A 140 -2.00 6.53 21.87
N ILE A 141 -2.72 7.32 22.64
CA ILE A 141 -2.12 8.30 23.55
C ILE A 141 -1.36 7.56 24.65
N GLY A 142 -0.13 8.01 24.92
CA GLY A 142 0.76 7.38 25.89
C GLY A 142 1.44 6.11 25.37
N THR A 143 1.27 5.75 24.10
CA THR A 143 2.03 4.66 23.47
C THR A 143 3.38 5.17 22.96
N GLU A 144 4.34 4.25 22.85
CA GLU A 144 5.70 4.55 22.45
C GLU A 144 6.00 4.04 21.04
N LEU A 145 6.63 4.90 20.24
CA LEU A 145 7.33 4.59 19.01
C LEU A 145 8.83 4.57 19.30
N GLU A 146 9.55 3.57 18.81
CA GLU A 146 11.01 3.53 18.88
C GLU A 146 11.58 3.30 17.49
N TYR A 147 12.53 4.15 17.10
CA TYR A 147 13.26 4.07 15.85
C TYR A 147 14.73 3.74 16.11
N LYS A 148 15.19 2.64 15.52
CA LYS A 148 16.62 2.28 15.43
C LYS A 148 17.05 2.37 13.96
N ALA A 149 18.35 2.25 13.67
CA ALA A 149 18.84 2.28 12.30
C ALA A 149 18.17 1.23 11.38
N ASP A 150 17.83 0.07 11.95
CA ASP A 150 17.39 -1.13 11.25
C ASP A 150 15.97 -1.59 11.62
N SER A 151 15.25 -0.86 12.48
CA SER A 151 13.95 -1.30 12.98
C SER A 151 13.08 -0.16 13.48
N LEU A 152 11.76 -0.38 13.36
CA LEU A 152 10.69 0.41 13.93
C LEU A 152 9.93 -0.48 14.93
N ARG A 153 9.71 0.02 16.14
CA ARG A 153 8.88 -0.65 17.13
C ARG A 153 7.74 0.27 17.57
N TRP A 154 6.56 -0.31 17.69
CA TRP A 154 5.42 0.30 18.35
C TRP A 154 4.80 -0.70 19.31
N LYS A 155 4.64 -0.31 20.58
CA LYS A 155 4.29 -1.22 21.68
C LYS A 155 5.21 -2.45 21.70
N THR A 156 4.65 -3.65 21.53
CA THR A 156 5.36 -4.93 21.50
C THR A 156 5.71 -5.41 20.09
N THR A 157 5.23 -4.71 19.06
CA THR A 157 5.42 -5.08 17.66
C THR A 157 6.66 -4.39 17.12
N THR A 158 7.65 -5.19 16.72
CA THR A 158 8.88 -4.71 16.07
C THR A 158 8.89 -5.19 14.63
N VAL A 159 9.10 -4.26 13.70
CA VAL A 159 9.33 -4.54 12.29
C VAL A 159 10.74 -4.12 11.92
N ARG A 160 11.37 -4.87 11.02
CA ARG A 160 12.67 -4.48 10.45
C ARG A 160 12.47 -3.40 9.40
N ASN A 161 13.47 -2.55 9.26
CA ASN A 161 13.58 -1.57 8.18
C ASN A 161 14.10 -2.25 6.90
N LEU A 162 13.33 -2.12 5.81
CA LEU A 162 13.73 -2.54 4.47
C LEU A 162 14.36 -1.41 3.66
N GLY A 163 14.28 -0.18 4.16
CA GLY A 163 14.77 1.02 3.52
C GLY A 163 14.01 2.22 4.06
N SER A 164 14.67 3.36 4.17
CA SER A 164 14.00 4.60 4.53
C SER A 164 14.34 5.69 3.53
N THR A 165 13.37 6.56 3.30
CA THR A 165 13.50 7.74 2.45
C THR A 165 13.17 8.99 3.23
N ALA A 166 13.77 10.09 2.80
CA ALA A 166 13.58 11.41 3.37
C ALA A 166 13.20 12.35 2.23
N ALA A 167 12.05 13.02 2.35
CA ALA A 167 11.53 13.93 1.34
C ALA A 167 11.15 15.26 1.99
N THR A 168 11.41 16.36 1.29
CA THR A 168 10.84 17.66 1.66
C THR A 168 9.43 17.75 1.08
N VAL A 169 8.44 17.93 1.95
CA VAL A 169 7.04 18.07 1.59
C VAL A 169 6.62 19.52 1.78
N GLU A 170 6.05 20.13 0.75
CA GLU A 170 5.50 21.48 0.82
C GLU A 170 4.07 21.47 1.35
N ALA A 171 3.68 22.51 2.08
CA ALA A 171 2.34 22.64 2.68
C ALA A 171 1.22 22.50 1.64
N LYS A 172 1.41 23.07 0.45
CA LYS A 172 0.45 23.00 -0.64
C LYS A 172 0.31 21.56 -1.17
N GLN A 173 1.43 20.91 -1.45
CA GLN A 173 1.45 19.52 -1.93
C GLN A 173 0.78 18.60 -0.91
N PHE A 174 1.10 18.75 0.37
CA PHE A 174 0.49 17.97 1.44
C PHE A 174 -1.04 18.12 1.46
N ALA A 175 -1.54 19.36 1.39
CA ALA A 175 -2.97 19.61 1.40
C ALA A 175 -3.67 19.00 0.16
N GLU A 176 -3.04 19.07 -1.02
CA GLU A 176 -3.56 18.48 -2.25
C GLU A 176 -3.61 16.94 -2.19
N ASP A 177 -2.60 16.30 -1.59
CA ASP A 177 -2.51 14.84 -1.49
C ASP A 177 -3.43 14.26 -0.41
N ASN A 178 -3.70 15.01 0.66
CA ASN A 178 -4.42 14.52 1.84
C ASN A 178 -5.84 15.08 1.99
N SER A 179 -6.27 15.99 1.10
CA SER A 179 -7.60 16.59 1.12
C SER A 179 -8.40 16.29 -0.15
N GLY A 180 -9.69 15.99 0.01
CA GLY A 180 -10.59 15.85 -1.12
C GLY A 180 -11.24 17.17 -1.52
N ARG A 181 -11.82 17.23 -2.72
CA ARG A 181 -12.42 18.47 -3.27
C ARG A 181 -13.88 18.72 -2.83
N GLY A 182 -14.50 17.78 -2.13
CA GLY A 182 -15.90 17.87 -1.70
C GLY A 182 -16.07 18.53 -0.33
N SER A 183 -17.25 19.10 -0.07
CA SER A 183 -17.59 19.75 1.21
C SER A 183 -17.58 18.80 2.42
N GLN A 184 -17.72 17.49 2.17
CA GLN A 184 -17.67 16.41 3.15
C GLN A 184 -16.36 15.60 3.10
N SER A 185 -15.42 15.97 2.22
CA SER A 185 -14.13 15.29 2.13
C SER A 185 -13.22 15.65 3.31
N SER A 186 -12.20 14.83 3.54
CA SER A 186 -11.06 15.22 4.39
C SER A 186 -10.49 16.56 3.91
N GLN A 187 -10.17 17.43 4.87
CA GLN A 187 -9.48 18.70 4.71
C GLN A 187 -8.41 18.73 5.80
N VAL A 188 -7.16 18.47 5.39
CA VAL A 188 -5.99 18.49 6.28
C VAL A 188 -4.89 19.31 5.64
N ASP A 189 -4.38 20.27 6.39
CA ASP A 189 -3.21 21.05 6.04
C ASP A 189 -2.22 21.16 7.21
N PHE A 190 -1.06 21.76 6.96
CA PHE A 190 -0.03 21.96 7.98
C PHE A 190 -0.51 22.79 9.18
N SER A 191 -1.45 23.72 8.99
CA SER A 191 -1.96 24.56 10.07
C SER A 191 -2.73 23.74 11.11
N GLN A 192 -3.55 22.78 10.65
CA GLN A 192 -4.26 21.84 11.52
C GLN A 192 -3.30 20.89 12.25
N LEU A 193 -2.17 20.57 11.62
CA LEU A 193 -1.09 19.79 12.23
C LEU A 193 -0.19 20.63 13.16
N GLY A 194 -0.43 21.94 13.22
CA GLY A 194 0.38 22.90 13.96
C GLY A 194 1.81 23.05 13.43
N ILE A 195 2.06 22.70 12.16
CA ILE A 195 3.33 22.92 11.46
C ILE A 195 3.31 24.34 10.90
N ALA A 196 4.23 25.18 11.37
CA ALA A 196 4.27 26.61 11.00
C ALA A 196 5.14 26.91 9.78
N THR A 197 5.99 25.97 9.37
CA THR A 197 6.91 26.14 8.24
C THR A 197 6.21 25.81 6.91
N PRO A 198 6.64 26.43 5.80
CA PRO A 198 6.07 26.14 4.47
C PRO A 198 6.43 24.73 3.97
N THR A 199 7.46 24.13 4.55
CA THR A 199 7.94 22.79 4.21
C THR A 199 8.26 21.99 5.46
N VAL A 200 8.16 20.67 5.37
CA VAL A 200 8.52 19.74 6.43
C VAL A 200 9.33 18.57 5.86
N GLN A 201 10.22 17.99 6.66
CA GLN A 201 10.89 16.74 6.32
C GLN A 201 9.94 15.59 6.65
N GLN A 202 9.58 14.79 5.64
CA GLN A 202 8.85 13.54 5.80
C GLN A 202 9.83 12.38 5.68
N ILE A 203 9.79 11.48 6.65
CA ILE A 203 10.51 10.22 6.61
C ILE A 203 9.50 9.10 6.37
N THR A 204 9.78 8.24 5.38
CA THR A 204 9.02 7.03 5.11
C THR A 204 9.92 5.82 5.35
N ILE A 205 9.43 4.85 6.10
CA ILE A 205 10.12 3.63 6.51
C ILE A 205 9.41 2.46 5.85
N GLU A 206 10.12 1.75 4.99
CA GLU A 206 9.64 0.52 4.39
C GLU A 206 9.82 -0.63 5.38
N HIS A 207 8.78 -1.45 5.54
CA HIS A 207 8.81 -2.63 6.40
C HIS A 207 8.01 -3.78 5.77
N PRO A 208 8.24 -5.04 6.17
CA PRO A 208 7.36 -6.15 5.81
C PRO A 208 5.95 -5.95 6.37
N ASP A 209 4.95 -6.63 5.82
CA ASP A 209 3.59 -6.56 6.33
C ASP A 209 3.56 -6.94 7.81
N VAL A 210 2.74 -6.22 8.57
CA VAL A 210 2.60 -6.43 9.99
C VAL A 210 1.14 -6.66 10.35
N THR A 211 0.92 -7.69 11.18
CA THR A 211 -0.37 -7.94 11.83
C THR A 211 -0.32 -7.33 13.22
N ILE A 212 -0.93 -6.17 13.38
CA ILE A 212 -1.12 -5.52 14.67
C ILE A 212 -2.28 -6.20 15.39
N GLN A 213 -1.97 -6.92 16.48
CA GLN A 213 -2.92 -7.80 17.15
C GLN A 213 -3.92 -7.08 18.07
N ASP A 214 -3.69 -5.82 18.41
CA ASP A 214 -4.49 -5.09 19.41
C ASP A 214 -5.78 -4.46 18.84
N GLY A 215 -6.09 -4.73 17.56
CA GLY A 215 -7.33 -4.26 16.91
C GLY A 215 -7.39 -2.75 16.66
N SER A 216 -6.29 -2.04 16.92
CA SER A 216 -6.19 -0.63 16.56
C SER A 216 -6.01 -0.50 15.05
N ALA A 217 -5.02 -1.10 14.40
CA ALA A 217 -4.85 -0.98 12.94
C ALA A 217 -5.97 -1.71 12.17
N GLY A 218 -6.83 -0.93 11.51
CA GLY A 218 -7.91 -1.44 10.67
C GLY A 218 -7.37 -2.11 9.43
N GLY A 219 -7.10 -3.42 9.53
CA GLY A 219 -6.50 -4.19 8.44
C GLY A 219 -4.98 -4.16 8.48
N SER A 220 -4.38 -5.34 8.42
CA SER A 220 -2.94 -5.57 8.33
C SER A 220 -2.36 -4.78 7.15
N MET A 221 -1.62 -3.68 7.38
CA MET A 221 -0.67 -3.08 6.42
C MET A 221 0.03 -1.83 6.99
N GLU A 222 -0.66 -0.97 7.75
CA GLU A 222 -0.10 0.30 8.25
C GLU A 222 0.55 0.12 9.63
N MET A 223 1.82 0.50 9.78
CA MET A 223 2.54 0.49 11.06
C MET A 223 2.57 1.91 11.61
N PRO A 224 2.04 2.20 12.80
CA PRO A 224 2.12 3.54 13.36
C PRO A 224 3.55 4.08 13.36
N GLY A 225 3.74 5.24 12.72
CA GLY A 225 5.05 5.88 12.58
C GLY A 225 5.93 5.38 11.42
N ASP A 226 5.40 4.55 10.50
CA ASP A 226 6.09 4.23 9.25
C ASP A 226 6.27 5.47 8.35
N VAL A 227 5.35 6.42 8.41
CA VAL A 227 5.45 7.74 7.78
C VAL A 227 5.34 8.83 8.85
N VAL A 228 6.39 9.64 9.00
CA VAL A 228 6.44 10.73 9.98
C VAL A 228 6.88 12.04 9.34
N MET A 229 6.28 13.13 9.79
CA MET A 229 6.69 14.50 9.48
C MET A 229 7.37 15.14 10.68
N MET A 230 8.55 15.72 10.45
CA MET A 230 9.36 16.36 11.47
C MET A 230 8.94 17.79 11.69
N LYS A 231 8.04 18.01 12.66
CA LYS A 231 7.59 19.36 13.05
C LYS A 231 8.75 20.18 13.63
N ASP A 232 9.61 19.55 14.41
CA ASP A 232 10.92 20.05 14.83
C ASP A 232 11.81 18.89 15.33
N SER A 233 12.92 19.18 16.03
CA SER A 233 13.85 18.16 16.54
C SER A 233 13.27 17.21 17.58
N ASP A 234 12.18 17.62 18.25
CA ASP A 234 11.60 16.95 19.41
C ASP A 234 10.12 16.61 19.23
N ARG A 235 9.50 17.00 18.11
CA ARG A 235 8.11 16.71 17.79
C ARG A 235 7.99 16.12 16.39
N LEU A 236 7.28 14.99 16.33
CA LEU A 236 6.87 14.37 15.08
C LEU A 236 5.34 14.37 14.96
N VAL A 237 4.88 14.40 13.72
CA VAL A 237 3.47 14.22 13.35
C VAL A 237 3.38 13.00 12.46
N PHE A 238 2.39 12.14 12.72
CA PHE A 238 2.10 10.97 11.89
C PHE A 238 0.60 10.71 11.84
N SER A 239 0.17 9.84 10.94
CA SER A 239 -1.22 9.41 10.87
C SER A 239 -1.35 7.90 10.98
N VAL A 240 -2.52 7.47 11.43
CA VAL A 240 -2.99 6.09 11.25
C VAL A 240 -4.45 6.18 10.85
N CYS A 241 -4.86 5.52 9.76
CA CYS A 241 -6.27 5.46 9.37
C CYS A 241 -6.92 6.87 9.24
N ASN A 242 -6.13 7.82 8.72
CA ASN A 242 -6.46 9.25 8.55
C ASN A 242 -6.76 10.02 9.85
N VAL A 243 -6.33 9.50 11.01
CA VAL A 243 -6.27 10.24 12.27
C VAL A 243 -4.83 10.69 12.51
N TYR A 244 -4.63 11.97 12.82
CA TYR A 244 -3.30 12.55 12.99
C TYR A 244 -2.92 12.68 14.46
N PHE A 245 -1.67 12.39 14.77
CA PHE A 245 -1.12 12.39 16.12
C PHE A 245 0.14 13.24 16.19
N GLU A 246 0.39 13.84 17.35
CA GLU A 246 1.68 14.43 17.70
C GLU A 246 2.37 13.53 18.73
N ALA A 247 3.66 13.26 18.52
CA ALA A 247 4.50 12.59 19.51
C ALA A 247 5.72 13.43 19.83
N ASP A 248 6.09 13.40 21.11
CA ASP A 248 7.28 14.07 21.62
C ASP A 248 8.40 13.06 21.81
N ARG A 249 9.65 13.48 21.63
CA ARG A 249 10.82 12.65 21.95
C ARG A 249 10.80 12.29 23.44
N ALA A 250 10.86 11.00 23.76
CA ALA A 250 10.86 10.52 25.14
C ALA A 250 12.19 10.87 25.85
N GLY A 251 12.11 11.27 27.12
CA GLY A 251 13.29 11.63 27.92
C GLY A 251 13.58 13.12 28.05
N LYS A 252 12.67 14.00 27.60
CA LYS A 252 12.66 15.41 28.02
C LYS A 252 11.57 15.62 29.10
N PRO A 253 11.91 16.25 30.23
CA PRO A 253 10.95 16.58 31.30
C PRO A 253 9.88 17.57 30.84
#